data_AF-A0A0F8VXY2-F1
#
_entry.id   AF-A0A0F8VXY2-F1
#
_cell.length_a   1.000
_cell.length_b   1.000
_cell.length_c   1.000
_cell.angle_alpha   90.00
_cell.angle_beta   90.00
_cell.angle_gamma   90.00
#
_symmetry.space_group_name_H-M   'P 1'
#
loop_
_entity.id
_entity.type
_entity.pdbx_description
1 polymer ?
#
loop_
_entity_poly.entity_id
_entity_poly.type
_entity_poly.pdbx_seq_one_letter_code
_entity_poly.pdbx_strand_id
1 'polypeptide(L)'
;QERTNILTFNNSYVGREDKTLKDRLAQEASEGKLINFALRGLKSLYTAKEFVVPAESILALDTFQEIISPVPQFTHRCTEPDTEGPGMSTDYLYELWKWWCKREGLPCGRKSTLIHSLLSTIPNAMQIMEGKAGNLDQMLTGIKATDWVETGFSKG
;
A
#
# COMPACT_ATOMS: atom_id res chain seq x y z
N GLN A 1 5.31 -6.27 7.12
CA GLN A 1 4.00 -6.53 6.49
C GLN A 1 2.94 -6.06 7.47
N GLU A 2 2.23 -5.00 7.14
CA GLU A 2 1.10 -4.53 7.96
C GLU A 2 -0.02 -5.56 7.84
N ARG A 3 -0.55 -6.01 8.99
CA ARG A 3 -1.62 -7.01 9.06
C ARG A 3 -2.97 -6.29 9.17
N THR A 4 -3.40 -5.65 8.09
CA THR A 4 -4.70 -4.97 8.00
C THR A 4 -5.61 -5.77 7.08
N ASN A 5 -6.85 -6.01 7.52
CA ASN A 5 -7.87 -6.69 6.70
C ASN A 5 -9.09 -5.76 6.60
N ILE A 6 -9.46 -5.39 5.38
CA ILE A 6 -10.59 -4.50 5.12
C ILE A 6 -11.76 -5.35 4.63
N LEU A 7 -12.90 -5.23 5.29
CA LEU A 7 -14.13 -5.93 4.96
C LEU A 7 -15.19 -4.93 4.52
N THR A 8 -15.57 -5.00 3.24
CA THR A 8 -16.61 -4.14 2.68
C THR A 8 -17.98 -4.80 2.83
N PHE A 9 -18.93 -4.13 3.48
CA PHE A 9 -20.30 -4.62 3.64
C PHE A 9 -21.25 -3.87 2.70
N ASN A 10 -21.65 -4.51 1.61
CA ASN A 10 -22.49 -3.89 0.58
C ASN A 10 -24.00 -3.98 0.88
N ASN A 11 -24.38 -4.74 1.91
CA ASN A 11 -25.79 -4.91 2.28
C ASN A 11 -26.24 -3.81 3.26
N SER A 12 -27.22 -3.01 2.86
CA SER A 12 -27.97 -2.14 3.77
C SER A 12 -29.25 -2.82 4.22
N TYR A 13 -29.55 -2.79 5.53
CA TYR A 13 -30.78 -3.36 6.09
C TYR A 13 -31.79 -2.29 6.54
N VAL A 14 -31.57 -1.02 6.18
CA VAL A 14 -32.46 0.08 6.54
C VAL A 14 -33.88 -0.16 6.00
N GLY A 15 -34.89 -0.05 6.88
CA GLY A 15 -36.29 -0.30 6.56
C GLY A 15 -36.67 -1.77 6.40
N ARG A 16 -35.71 -2.69 6.55
CA ARG A 16 -35.88 -4.15 6.52
C ARG A 16 -35.17 -4.82 7.69
N GLU A 17 -35.09 -4.12 8.81
CA GLU A 17 -34.38 -4.59 9.98
C GLU A 17 -35.12 -5.77 10.62
N ASP A 18 -34.44 -6.91 10.71
CA ASP A 18 -34.92 -8.02 11.51
C ASP A 18 -34.52 -7.85 12.97
N LYS A 19 -35.48 -7.38 13.78
CA LYS A 19 -35.30 -7.17 15.22
C LYS A 19 -35.16 -8.47 16.02
N THR A 20 -35.50 -9.62 15.44
CA THR A 20 -35.43 -10.94 16.09
C THR A 20 -34.12 -11.69 15.78
N LEU A 21 -33.32 -11.21 14.83
CA LEU A 21 -32.12 -11.89 14.35
C LEU A 21 -31.13 -12.20 15.48
N LYS A 22 -30.95 -11.25 16.41
CA LYS A 22 -30.00 -11.40 17.52
C LYS A 22 -30.34 -12.61 18.41
N ASP A 23 -31.61 -12.74 18.79
CA ASP A 23 -32.05 -13.81 19.69
C ASP A 23 -31.99 -15.17 18.98
N ARG A 24 -32.38 -15.21 17.69
CA ARG A 24 -32.25 -16.42 16.87
C ARG A 24 -30.80 -16.88 16.74
N LEU A 25 -29.87 -15.96 16.46
CA LEU A 25 -28.44 -16.28 16.37
C LEU A 25 -27.86 -16.75 17.71
N ALA A 26 -28.29 -16.16 18.83
CA ALA A 26 -27.86 -16.60 20.16
C ALA A 26 -28.35 -18.02 20.47
N GLN A 27 -29.60 -18.33 20.14
CA GLN A 27 -30.15 -19.67 20.28
C GLN A 27 -29.39 -20.68 19.41
N GLU A 28 -29.17 -20.37 18.12
CA GLU A 28 -28.39 -21.23 17.22
C GLU A 28 -26.93 -21.43 17.71
N ALA A 29 -26.32 -20.39 18.26
CA ALA A 29 -24.99 -20.48 18.86
C ALA A 29 -24.98 -21.43 20.07
N SER A 30 -25.98 -21.33 20.95
CA SER A 30 -26.13 -22.20 22.14
C SER A 30 -26.35 -23.67 21.77
N GLU A 31 -27.00 -23.92 20.63
CA GLU A 31 -27.20 -25.25 20.05
C GLU A 31 -25.97 -25.76 19.30
N GLY A 32 -24.88 -24.97 19.28
CA GLY A 32 -23.63 -25.32 18.62
C GLY A 32 -23.69 -25.25 17.09
N LYS A 33 -24.74 -24.69 16.48
CA LYS A 33 -24.88 -24.67 15.01
C LYS A 33 -23.81 -23.82 14.33
N LEU A 34 -23.35 -22.76 15.01
CA LEU A 34 -22.35 -21.83 14.45
C LEU A 34 -20.96 -22.44 14.25
N ILE A 35 -20.60 -23.49 15.01
CA ILE A 35 -19.29 -24.15 14.86
C ILE A 35 -19.09 -24.74 13.46
N ASN A 36 -20.19 -25.14 12.81
CA ASN A 36 -20.14 -25.71 11.47
C ASN A 36 -19.62 -24.69 10.44
N PHE A 37 -19.94 -23.40 10.61
CA PHE A 37 -19.40 -22.35 9.75
C PHE A 37 -17.91 -22.13 9.99
N ALA A 38 -17.48 -22.13 11.26
CA ALA A 38 -16.07 -22.02 11.61
C ALA A 38 -15.23 -23.19 11.06
N LEU A 39 -15.74 -24.43 11.17
CA LEU A 39 -15.07 -25.61 10.62
C LEU A 39 -14.98 -25.59 9.09
N ARG A 40 -16.04 -25.11 8.40
CA ARG A 40 -15.99 -24.89 6.95
C ARG A 40 -14.95 -23.83 6.59
N GLY A 41 -14.92 -22.71 7.30
CA GLY A 41 -13.91 -21.66 7.11
C GLY A 41 -12.49 -22.16 7.35
N LEU A 42 -12.29 -22.95 8.40
CA LEU A 42 -11.00 -23.59 8.71
C LEU A 42 -10.57 -24.51 7.56
N LYS A 43 -11.46 -25.37 7.06
CA LYS A 43 -11.17 -26.24 5.91
C LYS A 43 -10.73 -25.41 4.70
N SER A 44 -11.45 -24.35 4.36
CA SER A 44 -11.09 -23.45 3.26
C SER A 44 -9.72 -22.82 3.46
N LEU A 45 -9.40 -22.34 4.68
CA LEU A 45 -8.10 -21.76 5.01
C LEU A 45 -6.96 -22.79 4.86
N TYR A 46 -7.17 -24.03 5.28
CA TYR A 46 -6.16 -25.09 5.13
C TYR A 46 -5.91 -25.45 3.66
N THR A 47 -6.93 -25.37 2.81
CA THR A 47 -6.85 -25.62 1.37
C THR A 47 -6.19 -24.45 0.64
N ALA A 48 -6.65 -23.22 0.84
CA ALA A 48 -6.14 -22.03 0.16
C ALA A 48 -4.81 -21.51 0.72
N LYS A 49 -4.46 -21.89 1.96
CA LYS A 49 -3.33 -21.34 2.74
C LYS A 49 -3.42 -19.85 3.07
N GLU A 50 -4.54 -19.21 2.73
CA GLU A 50 -4.83 -17.81 2.99
C GLU A 50 -6.33 -17.57 3.19
N PHE A 51 -6.68 -16.40 3.73
CA PHE A 51 -8.07 -15.97 3.80
C PHE A 51 -8.55 -15.55 2.41
N VAL A 52 -9.76 -15.96 2.04
CA VAL A 52 -10.41 -15.49 0.82
C VAL A 52 -10.76 -14.01 1.00
N VAL A 53 -10.14 -13.15 0.18
CA VAL A 53 -10.42 -11.71 0.15
C VAL A 53 -11.45 -11.43 -0.95
N PRO A 54 -12.63 -10.86 -0.63
CA PRO A 54 -13.60 -10.44 -1.63
C PRO A 54 -13.01 -9.37 -2.57
N ALA A 55 -13.42 -9.36 -3.83
CA ALA A 55 -12.90 -8.40 -4.82
C ALA A 55 -13.12 -6.93 -4.40
N GLU A 56 -14.26 -6.65 -3.75
CA GLU A 56 -14.61 -5.31 -3.27
C GLU A 56 -13.74 -4.87 -2.09
N SER A 57 -13.23 -5.82 -1.30
CA SER A 57 -12.28 -5.56 -0.23
C SER A 57 -10.89 -5.19 -0.76
N ILE A 58 -10.50 -5.72 -1.93
CA ILE A 58 -9.22 -5.39 -2.57
C ILE A 58 -9.22 -3.91 -2.98
N LEU A 59 -10.25 -3.45 -3.69
CA LEU A 59 -10.37 -2.04 -4.09
C LEU A 59 -10.38 -1.08 -2.90
N ALA A 60 -11.07 -1.45 -1.82
CA ALA A 60 -11.10 -0.67 -0.59
C ALA A 60 -9.73 -0.65 0.10
N LEU A 61 -8.99 -1.76 0.07
CA LEU A 61 -7.62 -1.85 0.58
C LEU A 61 -6.65 -0.99 -0.22
N ASP A 62 -6.72 -1.02 -1.54
CA ASP A 62 -5.87 -0.20 -2.41
C ASP A 62 -6.13 1.29 -2.16
N THR A 63 -7.41 1.69 -2.12
CA THR A 63 -7.81 3.06 -1.79
C THR A 63 -7.32 3.47 -0.39
N PHE A 64 -7.45 2.59 0.61
CA PHE A 64 -6.99 2.84 1.97
C PHE A 64 -5.46 3.00 2.04
N GLN A 65 -4.72 2.16 1.32
CA GLN A 65 -3.26 2.24 1.22
C GLN A 65 -2.83 3.53 0.51
N GLU A 66 -3.52 3.94 -0.55
CA GLU A 66 -3.30 5.22 -1.22
C GLU A 66 -3.52 6.38 -0.25
N ILE A 67 -4.59 6.36 0.55
CA ILE A 67 -4.90 7.45 1.49
C ILE A 67 -3.84 7.54 2.61
N ILE A 68 -3.36 6.41 3.12
CA ILE A 68 -2.62 6.36 4.38
C ILE A 68 -1.12 6.29 4.19
N SER A 69 -0.64 5.78 3.05
CA SER A 69 0.78 5.72 2.77
C SER A 69 1.21 6.89 1.88
N PRO A 70 2.14 7.76 2.34
CA PRO A 70 2.70 8.80 1.49
C PRO A 70 3.58 8.24 0.36
N VAL A 71 3.95 6.96 0.41
CA VAL A 71 4.85 6.36 -0.57
C VAL A 71 4.15 6.13 -1.92
N PRO A 72 3.01 5.42 -2.03
CA PRO A 72 2.27 5.30 -3.30
C PRO A 72 1.90 6.66 -3.91
N GLN A 73 1.44 7.60 -3.08
CA GLN A 73 1.08 8.94 -3.55
C GLN A 73 2.29 9.68 -4.14
N PHE A 74 3.45 9.60 -3.48
CA PHE A 74 4.69 10.17 -4.00
C PHE A 74 5.11 9.50 -5.30
N THR A 75 5.17 8.17 -5.34
CA THR A 75 5.53 7.41 -6.55
C THR A 75 4.64 7.82 -7.74
N HIS A 76 3.33 7.88 -7.55
CA HIS A 76 2.41 8.22 -8.63
C HIS A 76 2.45 9.70 -9.06
N ARG A 77 2.63 10.65 -8.12
CA ARG A 77 2.54 12.09 -8.42
C ARG A 77 3.89 12.74 -8.75
N CYS A 78 4.96 12.18 -8.20
CA CYS A 78 6.26 12.84 -8.13
C CYS A 78 7.32 12.14 -8.95
N THR A 79 7.04 10.95 -9.49
CA THR A 79 8.00 10.17 -10.26
C THR A 79 7.39 9.66 -11.55
N GLU A 80 8.22 9.45 -12.56
CA GLU A 80 7.84 8.90 -13.86
C GLU A 80 8.95 7.99 -14.42
N PRO A 81 8.62 7.01 -15.26
CA PRO A 81 9.62 6.15 -15.88
C PRO A 81 10.59 6.94 -16.76
N ASP A 82 11.87 6.64 -16.65
CA ASP A 82 12.92 7.19 -17.52
C ASP A 82 13.99 6.13 -17.80
N THR A 83 13.81 5.41 -18.90
CA THR A 83 14.68 4.29 -19.30
C THR A 83 16.03 4.75 -19.86
N GLU A 84 16.16 6.01 -20.29
CA GLU A 84 17.38 6.53 -20.92
C GLU A 84 18.12 7.54 -20.04
N GLY A 85 17.50 7.97 -18.94
CA GLY A 85 18.09 8.89 -17.99
C GLY A 85 19.26 8.32 -17.18
N PRO A 86 20.08 9.22 -16.59
CA PRO A 86 21.22 8.83 -15.75
C PRO A 86 20.83 8.18 -14.43
N GLY A 87 19.53 8.15 -14.09
CA GLY A 87 19.04 7.75 -12.78
C GLY A 87 19.24 8.83 -11.71
N MET A 88 18.77 8.54 -10.50
CA MET A 88 18.77 9.48 -9.39
C MET A 88 19.40 8.86 -8.15
N SER A 89 20.14 9.66 -7.37
CA SER A 89 20.63 9.21 -6.06
C SER A 89 19.46 8.84 -5.15
N THR A 90 19.57 7.71 -4.48
CA THR A 90 18.56 7.27 -3.50
C THR A 90 18.45 8.24 -2.32
N ASP A 91 19.54 8.91 -1.93
CA ASP A 91 19.51 9.96 -0.90
C ASP A 91 18.77 11.18 -1.41
N TYR A 92 19.05 11.59 -2.65
CA TYR A 92 18.34 12.70 -3.28
C TYR A 92 16.82 12.43 -3.35
N LEU A 93 16.42 11.26 -3.84
CA LEU A 93 15.01 10.83 -3.87
C LEU A 93 14.37 10.84 -2.48
N TYR A 94 15.12 10.48 -1.44
CA TYR A 94 14.62 10.49 -0.07
C TYR A 94 14.44 11.90 0.49
N GLU A 95 15.38 12.82 0.22
CA GLU A 95 15.23 14.24 0.58
C GLU A 95 14.05 14.89 -0.17
N LEU A 96 13.93 14.59 -1.46
CA LEU A 96 12.82 15.02 -2.31
C LEU A 96 11.46 14.56 -1.76
N TRP A 97 11.38 13.28 -1.37
CA TRP A 97 10.18 12.72 -0.74
C TRP A 97 9.87 13.37 0.60
N LYS A 98 10.86 13.59 1.47
CA LYS A 98 10.68 14.28 2.76
C LYS A 98 10.13 15.69 2.59
N TRP A 99 10.67 16.43 1.62
CA TRP A 99 10.16 17.75 1.29
C TRP A 99 8.70 17.68 0.82
N TRP A 100 8.39 16.74 -0.06
CA TRP A 100 7.02 16.56 -0.56
C TRP A 100 6.04 16.19 0.55
N CYS A 101 6.38 15.21 1.40
CA CYS A 101 5.60 14.84 2.59
C CYS A 101 5.31 16.07 3.46
N LYS A 102 6.33 16.89 3.74
CA LYS A 102 6.20 18.10 4.56
C LYS A 102 5.23 19.10 3.93
N ARG A 103 5.28 19.26 2.60
CA ARG A 103 4.38 20.15 1.87
C ARG A 103 2.92 19.68 1.92
N GLU A 104 2.69 18.37 1.81
CA GLU A 104 1.35 17.77 1.85
C GLU A 104 0.82 17.53 3.28
N GLY A 105 1.63 17.80 4.32
CA GLY A 105 1.26 17.54 5.71
C GLY A 105 1.22 16.05 6.08
N LEU A 106 1.95 15.21 5.35
CA LEU A 106 1.99 13.75 5.52
C LEU A 106 3.20 13.29 6.37
N PRO A 107 3.07 12.22 7.17
CA PRO A 107 4.17 11.67 7.95
C PRO A 107 5.12 10.87 7.05
N CYS A 108 6.34 11.36 6.86
CA CYS A 108 7.31 10.66 6.02
C CYS A 108 7.90 9.42 6.71
N GLY A 109 8.04 8.33 5.95
CA GLY A 109 8.51 7.03 6.43
C GLY A 109 10.02 6.83 6.27
N ARG A 110 10.46 5.57 6.29
CA ARG A 110 11.88 5.20 6.13
C ARG A 110 12.31 5.19 4.66
N LYS A 111 13.55 5.57 4.39
CA LYS A 111 14.19 5.50 3.06
C LYS A 111 14.03 4.13 2.39
N SER A 112 14.28 3.04 3.14
CA SER A 112 14.14 1.67 2.62
C SER A 112 12.74 1.35 2.09
N THR A 113 11.70 1.88 2.73
CA THR A 113 10.32 1.67 2.30
C THR A 113 10.01 2.42 1.01
N LEU A 114 10.50 3.66 0.88
CA LEU A 114 10.41 4.43 -0.36
C LEU A 114 11.09 3.68 -1.51
N ILE A 115 12.36 3.30 -1.36
CA ILE A 115 13.13 2.67 -2.44
C ILE A 115 12.51 1.33 -2.86
N HIS A 116 12.09 0.51 -1.90
CA HIS A 116 11.39 -0.74 -2.21
C HIS A 116 10.10 -0.49 -3.00
N SER A 117 9.30 0.52 -2.60
CA SER A 117 8.06 0.83 -3.31
C SER A 117 8.32 1.32 -4.74
N LEU A 118 9.30 2.21 -4.93
CA LEU A 118 9.66 2.72 -6.26
C LEU A 118 10.06 1.56 -7.19
N LEU A 119 10.91 0.64 -6.71
CA LEU A 119 11.30 -0.57 -7.44
C LEU A 119 10.12 -1.49 -7.76
N SER A 120 9.14 -1.60 -6.86
CA SER A 120 7.98 -2.47 -7.07
C SER A 120 6.93 -1.89 -8.02
N THR A 121 6.86 -0.56 -8.13
CA THR A 121 5.80 0.14 -8.86
C THR A 121 6.25 0.59 -10.26
N ILE A 122 7.53 0.94 -10.44
CA ILE A 122 8.04 1.50 -11.70
C ILE A 122 8.69 0.39 -12.52
N PRO A 123 8.14 0.06 -13.70
CA PRO A 123 8.71 -0.96 -14.58
C PRO A 123 10.15 -0.63 -14.96
N ASN A 124 11.02 -1.64 -14.97
CA ASN A 124 12.44 -1.53 -15.34
C ASN A 124 13.29 -0.63 -14.42
N ALA A 125 12.77 -0.17 -13.29
CA ALA A 125 13.58 0.53 -12.30
C ALA A 125 14.59 -0.43 -11.67
N MET A 126 15.85 -0.01 -11.59
CA MET A 126 16.93 -0.82 -11.03
C MET A 126 17.76 -0.01 -10.04
N GLN A 127 18.15 -0.64 -8.94
CA GLN A 127 19.10 -0.06 -8.01
C GLN A 127 20.52 -0.46 -8.42
N ILE A 128 21.38 0.53 -8.63
CA ILE A 128 22.79 0.34 -8.97
C ILE A 128 23.67 1.06 -7.95
N MET A 129 24.94 0.70 -7.92
CA MET A 129 25.97 1.45 -7.21
C MET A 129 26.82 2.17 -8.25
N GLU A 130 26.95 3.49 -8.11
CA GLU A 130 27.72 4.31 -9.02
C GLU A 130 28.70 5.17 -8.21
N GLY A 131 29.95 5.28 -8.69
CA GLY A 131 30.97 6.09 -8.02
C GLY A 131 32.38 5.47 -8.12
N LYS A 132 33.33 6.12 -7.47
CA LYS A 132 34.73 5.66 -7.40
C LYS A 132 34.91 4.75 -6.19
N ALA A 133 35.87 3.82 -6.25
CA ALA A 133 36.21 2.97 -5.12
C ALA A 133 36.50 3.84 -3.87
N GLY A 134 35.69 3.68 -2.83
CA GLY A 134 35.73 4.48 -1.60
C GLY A 134 34.61 5.53 -1.45
N ASN A 135 33.86 5.83 -2.51
CA ASN A 135 32.67 6.67 -2.49
C ASN A 135 31.65 6.16 -3.54
N LEU A 136 30.98 5.05 -3.22
CA LEU A 136 29.91 4.50 -4.04
C LEU A 136 28.58 5.01 -3.52
N ASP A 137 27.84 5.71 -4.37
CA ASP A 137 26.48 6.15 -4.09
C ASP A 137 25.47 5.15 -4.64
N GLN A 138 24.40 4.92 -3.88
CA GLN A 138 23.28 4.11 -4.33
C GLN A 138 22.38 4.95 -5.23
N MET A 139 22.23 4.52 -6.47
CA MET A 139 21.40 5.18 -7.48
C MET A 139 20.24 4.29 -7.92
N LEU A 140 19.17 4.92 -8.38
CA LEU A 140 17.99 4.28 -8.93
C LEU A 140 17.86 4.73 -10.39
N THR A 141 18.01 3.81 -11.34
CA THR A 141 17.82 4.05 -12.78
C THR A 141 16.43 3.62 -13.22
N GLY A 142 16.00 4.02 -14.42
CA GLY A 142 14.65 3.74 -14.92
C GLY A 142 13.58 4.70 -14.38
N ILE A 143 13.98 5.73 -13.63
CA ILE A 143 13.10 6.68 -12.94
C ILE A 143 13.67 8.10 -13.04
N LYS A 144 12.77 9.07 -13.18
CA LYS A 144 13.03 10.48 -12.89
C LYS A 144 11.92 11.07 -12.02
N ALA A 145 12.20 12.20 -11.38
CA ALA A 145 11.16 12.99 -10.75
C ALA A 145 10.49 13.93 -11.76
N THR A 146 9.24 14.28 -11.51
CA THR A 146 8.48 15.18 -12.39
C THR A 146 8.97 16.63 -12.25
N ASP A 147 8.90 17.40 -13.33
CA ASP A 147 9.44 18.78 -13.40
C ASP A 147 8.95 19.69 -12.27
N TRP A 148 7.68 19.56 -11.86
CA TRP A 148 7.10 20.40 -10.82
C TRP A 148 7.68 20.08 -9.44
N VAL A 149 8.00 18.81 -9.16
CA VAL A 149 8.62 18.38 -7.91
C VAL A 149 10.05 18.88 -7.84
N GLU A 150 10.80 18.69 -8.92
CA GLU A 150 12.18 19.17 -9.05
C GLU A 150 12.28 20.68 -8.88
N THR A 151 11.40 21.42 -9.55
CA THR A 151 11.33 22.89 -9.45
C THR A 151 10.93 23.33 -8.04
N GLY A 152 10.01 22.61 -7.40
CA GLY A 152 9.54 22.92 -6.06
C GLY A 152 10.62 22.68 -5.00
N PHE A 153 11.33 21.56 -5.11
CA PHE A 153 12.42 21.20 -4.21
C PHE A 153 13.61 22.15 -4.32
N SER A 154 13.98 22.52 -5.54
CA SER A 154 15.08 23.47 -5.78
C SER A 154 14.83 24.88 -5.21
N LYS A 155 13.56 25.23 -4.92
CA LYS A 155 13.16 26.54 -4.37
C LYS A 155 12.93 26.53 -2.86
N GLY A 156 12.88 25.36 -2.22
CA GLY A 156 12.52 25.19 -0.81
C GLY A 156 13.73 24.94 0.09
#